data_AF-A0A179GHW6-F1
#
_entry.id   AF-A0A179GHW6-F1
#
_cell.length_a   1.000
_cell.length_b   1.000
_cell.length_c   1.000
_cell.angle_alpha   90.00
_cell.angle_beta   90.00
_cell.angle_gamma   90.00
#
_symmetry.space_group_name_H-M   'P 1'
#
loop_
_entity.id
_entity.type
_entity.pdbx_description
1 polymer ?
#
loop_
_entity_poly.entity_id
_entity_poly.type
_entity_poly.pdbx_seq_one_letter_code
_entity_poly.pdbx_strand_id
1 'polypeptide(L)'
;MAREPPCGSRAPSANRTKFPLTGGAISLTGQDDYYKTRISISYSNDPKSNTDFSPLVDSADIHDLDPGHTCVKIPDAPPRVVAGANATLQITYKADWDAPHLQTFYACADITYVAAADFNLRIPCFNHTVPGEDNEAAAKSVGATSKQSAADNPEPSASAIVGHGQQMGGAAMAGAIVGSLGGASALVAMAILHRRKKQKERSLRLARMEENARREAYPGDKPAP
;
A
#
# COMPACT_ATOMS: atom_id res chain seq x y z
N MET A 1 -5.09 8.93 10.33
CA MET A 1 -5.06 9.81 9.13
C MET A 1 -6.36 10.57 9.03
N ALA A 2 -6.43 11.68 8.28
CA ALA A 2 -7.55 12.61 8.37
C ALA A 2 -8.66 12.35 7.34
N ARG A 3 -9.92 12.46 7.80
CA ARG A 3 -11.13 12.04 7.07
C ARG A 3 -12.04 13.20 6.67
N GLU A 4 -11.80 14.39 7.21
CA GLU A 4 -12.63 15.57 6.94
C GLU A 4 -12.31 16.13 5.55
N PRO A 5 -13.27 16.23 4.62
CA PRO A 5 -13.02 16.85 3.33
C PRO A 5 -12.79 18.38 3.48
N PRO A 6 -12.09 19.03 2.53
CA PRO A 6 -11.40 18.42 1.40
C PRO A 6 -9.97 17.96 1.73
N CYS A 7 -9.37 18.42 2.84
CA CYS A 7 -7.92 18.29 3.07
C CYS A 7 -7.54 17.62 4.38
N GLY A 8 -8.47 16.90 5.01
CA GLY A 8 -8.20 16.20 6.25
C GLY A 8 -8.08 17.14 7.45
N SER A 9 -8.99 18.12 7.56
CA SER A 9 -9.12 19.07 8.68
C SER A 9 -7.92 20.02 8.92
N ARG A 10 -7.12 20.35 7.89
CA ARG A 10 -6.04 21.35 7.97
C ARG A 10 -6.41 22.66 7.27
N ALA A 11 -6.04 23.77 7.89
CA ALA A 11 -6.09 25.10 7.25
C ALA A 11 -5.03 25.21 6.14
N PRO A 12 -5.23 26.09 5.15
CA PRO A 12 -4.25 26.34 4.10
C PRO A 12 -2.89 26.70 4.68
N SER A 13 -1.81 26.18 4.09
CA SER A 13 -0.46 26.52 4.49
C SER A 13 -0.08 27.92 4.03
N ALA A 14 0.58 28.68 4.91
CA ALA A 14 1.17 29.97 4.53
C ALA A 14 2.36 29.80 3.56
N ASN A 15 3.00 28.63 3.58
CA ASN A 15 4.18 28.32 2.77
C ASN A 15 3.84 27.24 1.74
N ARG A 16 3.60 27.67 0.49
CA ARG A 16 3.32 26.77 -0.64
C ARG A 16 4.59 26.14 -1.19
N THR A 17 4.49 24.88 -1.61
CA THR A 17 5.59 24.15 -2.22
C THR A 17 5.74 24.57 -3.69
N LYS A 18 6.97 24.86 -4.14
CA LYS A 18 7.21 25.10 -5.57
C LYS A 18 6.92 23.84 -6.37
N PHE A 19 6.17 23.94 -7.45
CA PHE A 19 5.84 22.82 -8.34
C PHE A 19 6.09 23.22 -9.79
N PRO A 20 6.78 22.42 -10.61
CA PRO A 20 7.13 22.85 -11.97
C PRO A 20 5.89 22.87 -12.87
N LEU A 21 5.85 23.81 -13.80
CA LEU A 21 4.81 23.86 -14.85
C LEU A 21 4.81 22.61 -15.73
N THR A 22 5.98 22.00 -15.94
CA THR A 22 6.15 20.80 -16.76
C THR A 22 7.00 19.74 -16.07
N GLY A 23 6.71 18.47 -16.33
CA GLY A 23 7.50 17.34 -15.81
C GLY A 23 7.43 17.14 -14.29
N GLY A 24 6.32 17.56 -13.66
CA GLY A 24 6.09 17.39 -12.23
C GLY A 24 5.79 15.94 -11.82
N ALA A 25 6.08 15.61 -10.56
CA ALA A 25 5.72 14.33 -9.96
C ALA A 25 5.38 14.48 -8.48
N ILE A 26 4.65 13.52 -7.94
CA ILE A 26 4.32 13.41 -6.52
C ILE A 26 4.90 12.10 -5.99
N SER A 27 5.63 12.19 -4.88
CA SER A 27 6.07 11.02 -4.12
C SER A 27 5.05 10.72 -3.03
N LEU A 28 4.38 9.58 -3.15
CA LEU A 28 3.44 9.07 -2.16
C LEU A 28 4.14 8.06 -1.26
N THR A 29 3.75 8.02 0.01
CA THR A 29 4.22 7.02 0.97
C THR A 29 3.03 6.41 1.68
N GLY A 30 2.80 5.13 1.43
CA GLY A 30 1.77 4.31 2.04
C GLY A 30 2.33 3.49 3.18
N GLN A 31 1.66 3.48 4.34
CA GLN A 31 1.99 2.54 5.44
C GLN A 31 1.23 1.22 5.32
N ASP A 32 0.17 1.20 4.53
CA ASP A 32 -0.75 0.08 4.31
C ASP A 32 -1.37 0.24 2.91
N ASP A 33 -2.28 -0.65 2.55
CA ASP A 33 -2.92 -0.68 1.23
C ASP A 33 -3.87 0.51 1.02
N TYR A 34 -3.68 1.22 -0.09
CA TYR A 34 -4.55 2.36 -0.46
C TYR A 34 -5.35 1.99 -1.69
N TYR A 35 -6.67 2.06 -1.54
CA TYR A 35 -7.63 1.68 -2.56
C TYR A 35 -8.33 2.89 -3.15
N LYS A 36 -8.70 2.81 -4.42
CA LYS A 36 -9.40 3.86 -5.16
C LYS A 36 -8.70 5.23 -5.00
N THR A 37 -7.37 5.22 -4.99
CA THR A 37 -6.61 6.47 -4.92
C THR A 37 -6.86 7.29 -6.17
N ARG A 38 -7.00 8.60 -5.98
CA ARG A 38 -7.18 9.58 -7.04
C ARG A 38 -6.47 10.87 -6.65
N ILE A 39 -5.83 11.50 -7.63
CA ILE A 39 -5.20 12.81 -7.46
C ILE A 39 -6.04 13.84 -8.21
N SER A 40 -6.47 14.87 -7.51
CA SER A 40 -7.25 15.98 -8.05
C SER A 40 -6.51 17.30 -7.81
N ILE A 41 -6.88 18.35 -8.53
CA ILE A 41 -6.29 19.68 -8.40
C ILE A 41 -7.37 20.76 -8.34
N SER A 42 -7.16 21.74 -7.47
CA SER A 42 -7.90 23.00 -7.47
C SER A 42 -6.93 24.13 -7.82
N TYR A 43 -7.37 25.05 -8.69
CA TYR A 43 -6.64 26.29 -9.00
C TYR A 43 -7.13 27.47 -8.12
N SER A 44 -7.98 27.20 -7.13
CA SER A 44 -8.34 28.17 -6.10
C SER A 44 -7.18 28.34 -5.11
N ASN A 45 -7.02 29.56 -4.60
CA ASN A 45 -6.11 29.84 -3.49
C ASN A 45 -6.57 29.13 -2.20
N ASP A 46 -7.86 28.86 -2.05
CA ASP A 46 -8.41 28.35 -0.80
C ASP A 46 -9.64 27.47 -1.10
N PRO A 47 -9.44 26.25 -1.60
CA PRO A 47 -10.54 25.33 -1.88
C PRO A 47 -11.21 24.90 -0.57
N LYS A 48 -12.55 24.97 -0.53
CA LYS A 48 -13.35 24.71 0.67
C LYS A 48 -14.12 23.39 0.60
N SER A 49 -14.22 22.80 -0.57
CA SER A 49 -15.05 21.64 -0.84
C SER A 49 -14.41 20.70 -1.86
N ASN A 50 -14.84 19.44 -1.86
CA ASN A 50 -14.39 18.48 -2.88
C ASN A 50 -14.81 18.88 -4.31
N THR A 51 -15.85 19.71 -4.46
CA THR A 51 -16.30 20.22 -5.76
C THR A 51 -15.38 21.31 -6.34
N ASP A 52 -14.48 21.87 -5.53
CA ASP A 52 -13.47 22.82 -6.00
C ASP A 52 -12.30 22.14 -6.72
N PHE A 53 -12.28 20.80 -6.74
CA PHE A 53 -11.20 19.99 -7.31
C PHE A 53 -11.65 19.27 -8.57
N SER A 54 -10.85 19.40 -9.62
CA SER A 54 -10.97 18.59 -10.84
C SER A 54 -10.02 17.39 -10.80
N PRO A 55 -10.43 16.20 -11.25
CA PRO A 55 -9.53 15.05 -11.38
C PRO A 55 -8.32 15.39 -12.25
N LEU A 56 -7.14 14.93 -11.84
CA LEU A 56 -5.88 15.13 -12.57
C LEU A 56 -5.22 13.80 -12.94
N VAL A 57 -5.18 12.86 -12.00
CA VAL A 57 -4.74 11.48 -12.24
C VAL A 57 -5.78 10.54 -11.63
N ASP A 58 -6.30 9.66 -12.47
CA ASP A 58 -7.33 8.66 -12.14
C ASP A 58 -7.06 7.42 -13.00
N SER A 59 -5.90 6.80 -12.79
CA SER A 59 -5.43 5.64 -13.56
C SER A 59 -5.41 4.38 -12.69
N ALA A 60 -5.52 3.22 -13.35
CA ALA A 60 -5.42 1.91 -12.70
C ALA A 60 -4.15 1.78 -11.85
N ASP A 61 -3.03 2.31 -12.33
CA ASP A 61 -1.72 2.23 -11.67
C ASP A 61 -1.64 2.94 -10.32
N ILE A 62 -2.57 3.85 -10.03
CA ILE A 62 -2.64 4.50 -8.72
C ILE A 62 -3.84 4.03 -7.90
N HIS A 63 -4.81 3.35 -8.48
CA HIS A 63 -6.01 2.94 -7.77
C HIS A 63 -5.76 1.91 -6.67
N ASP A 64 -4.68 1.14 -6.80
CA ASP A 64 -4.28 0.12 -5.84
C ASP A 64 -2.80 0.32 -5.53
N LEU A 65 -2.52 1.01 -4.42
CA LEU A 65 -1.15 1.28 -3.98
C LEU A 65 -0.83 0.37 -2.81
N ASP A 66 0.10 -0.54 -3.08
CA ASP A 66 0.78 -1.33 -2.07
C ASP A 66 1.52 -0.42 -1.04
N PRO A 67 1.84 -0.94 0.15
CA PRO A 67 2.57 -0.19 1.16
C PRO A 67 4.00 0.09 0.68
N GLY A 68 4.47 1.31 0.89
CA GLY A 68 5.80 1.76 0.49
C GLY A 68 5.81 3.11 -0.22
N HIS A 69 6.84 3.33 -1.04
CA HIS A 69 7.01 4.57 -1.81
C HIS A 69 6.53 4.37 -3.25
N THR A 70 5.68 5.28 -3.72
CA THR A 70 5.20 5.30 -5.10
C THR A 70 5.32 6.70 -5.68
N CYS A 71 5.98 6.84 -6.83
CA CYS A 71 6.06 8.08 -7.57
C CYS A 71 4.99 8.12 -8.67
N VAL A 72 4.20 9.18 -8.68
CA VAL A 72 3.15 9.42 -9.66
C VAL A 72 3.52 10.65 -10.49
N LYS A 73 3.62 10.48 -11.81
CA LYS A 73 3.82 11.60 -12.74
C LYS A 73 2.54 12.43 -12.82
N ILE A 74 2.69 13.75 -12.82
CA ILE A 74 1.59 14.68 -12.92
C ILE A 74 1.60 15.31 -14.32
N PRO A 75 0.45 15.40 -15.01
CA PRO A 75 0.34 16.10 -16.28
C PRO A 75 0.83 17.55 -16.17
N ASP A 76 1.38 18.06 -17.27
CA ASP A 76 1.80 19.45 -17.37
C ASP A 76 0.64 20.40 -17.11
N ALA A 77 0.96 21.58 -16.56
CA ALA A 77 -0.03 22.59 -16.26
C ALA A 77 -0.75 23.04 -17.54
N PRO A 78 -2.09 23.23 -17.50
CA PRO A 78 -2.81 23.68 -18.68
C PRO A 78 -2.37 25.09 -19.10
N PRO A 79 -2.48 25.49 -20.38
CA PRO A 79 -1.89 26.74 -20.90
C PRO A 79 -2.31 28.04 -20.18
N ARG A 80 -3.46 28.02 -19.49
CA ARG A 80 -3.96 29.15 -18.70
C ARG A 80 -3.20 29.38 -17.38
N VAL A 81 -2.37 28.43 -16.96
CA VAL A 81 -1.61 28.45 -15.70
C VAL A 81 -0.19 28.91 -16.00
N VAL A 82 0.27 29.92 -15.27
CA VAL A 82 1.58 30.54 -15.44
C VAL A 82 2.41 30.43 -14.16
N ALA A 83 3.72 30.69 -14.25
CA ALA A 83 4.56 30.75 -13.08
C ALA A 83 4.04 31.80 -12.08
N GLY A 84 4.09 31.47 -10.78
CA GLY A 84 3.47 32.25 -9.70
C GLY A 84 2.02 31.89 -9.41
N ALA A 85 1.33 31.13 -10.28
CA ALA A 85 -0.04 30.71 -10.01
C ALA A 85 -0.09 29.69 -8.87
N ASN A 86 -1.05 29.86 -7.96
CA ASN A 86 -1.28 28.93 -6.86
C ASN A 86 -2.25 27.83 -7.28
N ALA A 87 -2.04 26.65 -6.71
CA ALA A 87 -2.96 25.54 -6.81
C ALA A 87 -2.86 24.67 -5.55
N THR A 88 -3.79 23.74 -5.43
CA THR A 88 -3.84 22.76 -4.34
C THR A 88 -4.04 21.38 -4.95
N LEU A 89 -3.09 20.48 -4.72
CA LEU A 89 -3.21 19.07 -5.09
C LEU A 89 -3.91 18.34 -3.94
N GLN A 90 -4.89 17.50 -4.26
CA GLN A 90 -5.61 16.67 -3.31
C GLN A 90 -5.42 15.21 -3.67
N ILE A 91 -5.05 14.40 -2.69
CA ILE A 91 -5.15 12.95 -2.79
C ILE A 91 -6.38 12.48 -2.02
N THR A 92 -7.21 11.67 -2.67
CA THR A 92 -8.30 10.92 -2.04
C THR A 92 -7.99 9.45 -2.17
N TYR A 93 -8.14 8.68 -1.10
CA TYR A 93 -7.95 7.23 -1.14
C TYR A 93 -8.81 6.56 -0.07
N LYS A 94 -8.94 5.24 -0.15
CA LYS A 94 -9.65 4.42 0.82
C LYS A 94 -8.72 3.46 1.53
N ALA A 95 -8.87 3.32 2.83
CA ALA A 95 -8.12 2.37 3.65
C ALA A 95 -8.99 1.89 4.83
N ASP A 96 -8.61 0.80 5.49
CA ASP A 96 -9.34 0.19 6.61
C ASP A 96 -8.59 0.29 7.96
N TRP A 97 -7.66 1.26 8.09
CA TRP A 97 -6.76 1.38 9.25
C TRP A 97 -7.40 1.28 10.64
N ASP A 98 -8.51 1.98 10.86
CA ASP A 98 -9.12 2.08 12.19
C ASP A 98 -10.54 1.48 12.23
N ALA A 99 -10.98 0.79 11.17
CA ALA A 99 -12.29 0.15 11.14
C ALA A 99 -12.31 -1.04 10.17
N PRO A 100 -13.14 -2.06 10.40
CA PRO A 100 -13.22 -3.24 9.52
C PRO A 100 -13.84 -2.97 8.13
N HIS A 101 -13.95 -1.71 7.73
CA HIS A 101 -14.52 -1.27 6.46
C HIS A 101 -13.66 -0.16 5.85
N LEU A 102 -13.64 -0.11 4.51
CA LEU A 102 -12.93 0.92 3.75
C LEU A 102 -13.53 2.31 4.01
N GLN A 103 -12.70 3.20 4.53
CA GLN A 103 -13.05 4.59 4.79
C GLN A 103 -12.28 5.51 3.86
N THR A 104 -12.88 6.63 3.48
CA THR A 104 -12.24 7.62 2.63
C THR A 104 -11.40 8.58 3.47
N PHE A 105 -10.19 8.85 2.98
CA PHE A 105 -9.23 9.78 3.58
C PHE A 105 -8.80 10.82 2.55
N TYR A 106 -8.37 11.97 3.07
CA TYR A 106 -7.98 13.12 2.27
C TYR A 106 -6.66 13.69 2.77
N ALA A 107 -5.82 14.12 1.83
CA ALA A 107 -4.68 14.98 2.13
C ALA A 107 -4.46 15.98 0.99
N CYS A 108 -3.92 17.15 1.32
CA CYS A 108 -3.65 18.20 0.36
C CYS A 108 -2.20 18.68 0.43
N ALA A 109 -1.71 19.15 -0.70
CA ALA A 109 -0.46 19.87 -0.83
C ALA A 109 -0.72 21.20 -1.55
N ASP A 110 -0.49 22.31 -0.87
CA ASP A 110 -0.56 23.63 -1.47
C ASP A 110 0.71 23.91 -2.28
N ILE A 111 0.53 24.27 -3.53
CA ILE A 111 1.63 24.51 -4.47
C ILE A 111 1.56 25.90 -5.10
N THR A 112 2.73 26.36 -5.53
CA THR A 112 2.88 27.51 -6.43
C THR A 112 3.66 27.05 -7.65
N TYR A 113 3.08 27.25 -8.83
CA TYR A 113 3.72 26.89 -10.08
C TYR A 113 4.97 27.73 -10.33
N VAL A 114 6.04 27.08 -10.81
CA VAL A 114 7.28 27.74 -11.20
C VAL A 114 7.73 27.26 -12.58
N ALA A 115 8.57 28.05 -13.25
CA ALA A 115 9.20 27.57 -14.47
C ALA A 115 10.06 26.33 -14.16
N ALA A 116 10.16 25.40 -15.12
CA ALA A 116 10.95 24.19 -14.92
C ALA A 116 12.42 24.49 -14.55
N ALA A 117 12.99 25.57 -15.10
CA ALA A 117 14.34 26.04 -14.77
C ALA A 117 14.50 26.53 -13.31
N ASP A 118 13.41 26.94 -12.66
CA ASP A 118 13.40 27.42 -11.28
C ASP A 118 13.07 26.31 -10.26
N PHE A 119 12.81 25.10 -10.75
CA PHE A 119 12.50 23.94 -9.93
C PHE A 119 13.77 23.13 -9.63
N ASN A 120 14.44 23.51 -8.54
CA ASN A 120 15.71 22.91 -8.11
C ASN A 120 15.55 21.69 -7.18
N LEU A 121 14.31 21.27 -6.90
CA LEU A 121 14.06 20.11 -6.06
C LEU A 121 14.14 18.83 -6.89
N ARG A 122 15.10 17.98 -6.56
CA ARG A 122 15.12 16.62 -7.11
C ARG A 122 14.09 15.79 -6.36
N ILE A 123 12.97 15.50 -7.02
CA ILE A 123 11.92 14.66 -6.44
C ILE A 123 12.52 13.27 -6.21
N PRO A 124 12.53 12.73 -4.98
CA PRO A 124 13.03 11.39 -4.69
C PRO A 124 12.02 10.35 -5.19
N CYS A 125 11.84 10.30 -6.50
CA CYS A 125 10.95 9.38 -7.16
C CYS A 125 11.61 8.02 -7.30
N PHE A 126 11.31 7.14 -6.35
CA PHE A 126 11.64 5.73 -6.41
C PHE A 126 10.41 4.93 -6.01
N ASN A 127 10.13 3.85 -6.74
CA ASN A 127 9.08 2.91 -6.37
C ASN A 127 9.71 1.82 -5.52
N HIS A 128 9.25 1.69 -4.27
CA HIS A 128 9.67 0.65 -3.35
C HIS A 128 8.46 0.23 -2.55
N THR A 129 7.75 -0.78 -3.06
CA THR A 129 6.57 -1.34 -2.44
C THR A 129 6.83 -2.76 -1.97
N VAL A 130 6.12 -3.18 -0.93
CA VAL A 130 5.99 -4.59 -0.55
C VAL A 130 4.59 -5.05 -0.90
N PRO A 131 4.34 -6.33 -1.19
CA PRO A 131 2.97 -6.78 -1.46
C PRO A 131 2.05 -6.43 -0.28
N GLY A 132 0.90 -5.81 -0.61
CA GLY A 132 -0.21 -5.58 0.29
C GLY A 132 -0.80 -6.83 0.91
N GLU A 133 -1.65 -6.68 1.93
CA GLU A 133 -2.20 -7.82 2.68
C GLU A 133 -3.12 -8.71 1.84
N ASP A 134 -3.74 -8.14 0.81
CA ASP A 134 -4.51 -8.84 -0.23
C ASP A 134 -3.60 -9.55 -1.25
N ASN A 135 -2.45 -8.97 -1.55
CA ASN A 135 -1.44 -9.47 -2.47
C ASN A 135 -0.50 -10.51 -1.83
N GLU A 136 -0.39 -10.56 -0.50
CA GLU A 136 0.38 -11.57 0.25
C GLU A 136 -0.09 -13.01 -0.02
N ALA A 137 -1.39 -13.20 -0.30
CA ALA A 137 -1.95 -14.52 -0.63
C ALA A 137 -1.59 -14.95 -2.06
N ALA A 138 -1.49 -14.00 -3.00
CA ALA A 138 -1.05 -14.25 -4.37
C ALA A 138 0.48 -14.44 -4.45
N ALA A 139 1.28 -13.66 -3.71
CA ALA A 139 2.74 -13.82 -3.69
C ALA A 139 3.19 -15.21 -3.19
N LYS A 140 2.41 -15.85 -2.31
CA LYS A 140 2.67 -17.22 -1.81
C LYS A 140 2.31 -18.32 -2.82
N SER A 141 1.49 -18.06 -3.82
CA SER A 141 1.13 -19.05 -4.85
C SER A 141 2.12 -19.08 -6.02
N VAL A 142 2.90 -18.02 -6.24
CA VAL A 142 3.90 -17.94 -7.32
C VAL A 142 5.27 -18.51 -6.90
N GLY A 143 5.52 -18.72 -5.61
CA GLY A 143 6.78 -19.27 -5.07
C GLY A 143 7.03 -20.76 -5.33
N ALA A 144 6.14 -21.48 -6.01
CA ALA A 144 6.26 -22.92 -6.27
C ALA A 144 6.82 -23.28 -7.67
N THR A 145 7.01 -22.32 -8.58
CA THR A 145 7.41 -22.64 -9.97
C THR A 145 8.47 -21.68 -10.52
N SER A 146 9.68 -21.76 -10.00
CA SER A 146 10.88 -21.28 -10.71
C SER A 146 12.16 -21.92 -10.16
N LYS A 147 12.29 -23.24 -10.36
CA LYS A 147 13.61 -23.85 -10.55
C LYS A 147 13.83 -24.11 -12.02
N GLN A 148 14.87 -23.44 -12.52
CA GLN A 148 15.42 -23.43 -13.86
C GLN A 148 15.75 -24.84 -14.38
N SER A 149 15.55 -25.07 -15.68
CA SER A 149 16.47 -25.87 -16.49
C SER A 149 16.26 -25.63 -17.98
N ALA A 150 17.38 -25.68 -18.68
CA ALA A 150 17.60 -25.39 -20.09
C ALA A 150 17.06 -26.47 -21.04
N ALA A 151 16.95 -26.07 -22.31
CA ALA A 151 16.86 -26.80 -23.58
C ALA A 151 16.89 -28.35 -23.58
N ASP A 152 15.91 -28.99 -24.23
CA ASP A 152 16.03 -29.61 -25.57
C ASP A 152 14.74 -30.42 -25.92
N ASN A 153 14.37 -30.45 -27.21
CA ASN A 153 13.32 -31.27 -27.85
C ASN A 153 14.02 -32.20 -28.89
N PRO A 154 13.42 -33.27 -29.50
CA PRO A 154 12.02 -33.74 -29.46
C PRO A 154 11.76 -35.29 -29.40
N GLU A 155 10.48 -35.65 -29.15
CA GLU A 155 9.68 -36.78 -29.71
C GLU A 155 9.83 -38.27 -29.24
N PRO A 156 8.87 -39.19 -29.54
CA PRO A 156 8.02 -39.83 -28.51
C PRO A 156 8.06 -41.38 -28.53
N SER A 157 7.58 -42.05 -27.48
CA SER A 157 6.99 -43.40 -27.60
C SER A 157 6.32 -43.93 -26.31
N ALA A 158 5.04 -44.26 -26.47
CA ALA A 158 4.30 -45.42 -25.98
C ALA A 158 4.50 -45.98 -24.56
N SER A 159 3.38 -45.90 -23.81
CA SER A 159 2.63 -47.01 -23.20
C SER A 159 3.25 -47.89 -22.10
N ALA A 160 2.66 -47.72 -20.91
CA ALA A 160 2.17 -48.73 -19.95
C ALA A 160 3.15 -49.74 -19.30
N ILE A 161 3.10 -49.83 -17.97
CA ILE A 161 2.52 -50.97 -17.20
C ILE A 161 2.91 -50.81 -15.71
N VAL A 162 1.88 -51.04 -14.88
CA VAL A 162 1.82 -51.43 -13.47
C VAL A 162 3.10 -52.07 -12.87
N GLY A 163 3.49 -51.68 -11.65
CA GLY A 163 4.41 -52.51 -10.86
C GLY A 163 4.91 -51.88 -9.57
N HIS A 164 4.46 -52.43 -8.46
CA HIS A 164 4.77 -52.11 -7.07
C HIS A 164 6.26 -52.23 -6.70
N GLY A 165 6.77 -51.36 -5.81
CA GLY A 165 8.09 -51.49 -5.19
C GLY A 165 8.25 -50.55 -3.99
N GLN A 166 8.02 -51.08 -2.80
CA GLN A 166 8.18 -50.43 -1.49
C GLN A 166 9.60 -49.86 -1.27
N GLN A 167 9.71 -48.81 -0.46
CA GLN A 167 10.25 -48.89 0.91
C GLN A 167 10.85 -47.56 1.41
N MET A 168 10.33 -47.11 2.54
CA MET A 168 10.96 -46.37 3.67
C MET A 168 9.83 -45.57 4.35
N GLY A 169 9.56 -45.60 5.64
CA GLY A 169 10.15 -46.26 6.78
C GLY A 169 9.47 -45.65 8.01
N GLY A 170 8.93 -46.49 8.89
CA GLY A 170 8.69 -46.19 10.30
C GLY A 170 7.75 -45.04 10.67
N ALA A 171 6.44 -45.30 10.73
CA ALA A 171 5.60 -44.85 11.84
C ALA A 171 4.39 -45.78 11.93
N ALA A 172 4.22 -46.43 13.08
CA ALA A 172 3.18 -47.40 13.33
C ALA A 172 1.79 -46.81 13.04
N MET A 173 1.13 -47.37 12.03
CA MET A 173 -0.26 -47.10 11.69
C MET A 173 -1.15 -47.88 12.66
N ALA A 174 -1.75 -47.18 13.63
CA ALA A 174 -2.98 -47.65 14.28
C ALA A 174 -4.14 -46.93 13.61
N GLY A 175 -4.88 -47.67 12.78
CA GLY A 175 -5.96 -47.15 11.96
C GLY A 175 -7.20 -46.75 12.75
N ALA A 176 -7.83 -45.68 12.29
CA ALA A 176 -9.26 -45.47 12.40
C ALA A 176 -9.74 -44.84 11.09
N ILE A 177 -10.25 -45.66 10.16
CA ILE A 177 -11.13 -45.17 9.10
C ILE A 177 -12.46 -44.88 9.78
N VAL A 178 -12.64 -43.65 10.26
CA VAL A 178 -13.92 -43.12 10.69
C VAL A 178 -14.31 -42.06 9.66
N GLY A 179 -15.21 -42.43 8.76
CA GLY A 179 -15.83 -41.47 7.85
C GLY A 179 -16.51 -40.35 8.65
N SER A 180 -16.40 -39.11 8.18
CA SER A 180 -17.27 -38.04 8.64
C SER A 180 -17.19 -36.81 7.75
N LEU A 181 -18.38 -36.20 7.56
CA LEU A 181 -18.69 -34.87 7.06
C LEU A 181 -18.01 -33.71 7.86
N GLY A 182 -16.77 -33.89 8.36
CA GLY A 182 -16.12 -33.02 9.33
C GLY A 182 -14.91 -32.21 8.84
N GLY A 183 -14.54 -32.29 7.56
CA GLY A 183 -13.34 -31.61 7.04
C GLY A 183 -13.47 -30.07 7.01
N ALA A 184 -14.69 -29.54 6.86
CA ALA A 184 -14.91 -28.10 6.75
C ALA A 184 -14.72 -27.36 8.10
N SER A 185 -15.06 -27.99 9.23
CA SER A 185 -14.96 -27.33 10.55
C SER A 185 -13.52 -27.14 11.01
N ALA A 186 -12.61 -28.06 10.68
CA ALA A 186 -11.18 -27.94 11.01
C ALA A 186 -10.50 -26.78 10.26
N LEU A 187 -10.84 -26.58 8.99
CA LEU A 187 -10.31 -25.47 8.18
C LEU A 187 -10.82 -24.11 8.68
N VAL A 188 -12.10 -24.02 9.05
CA VAL A 188 -12.69 -22.81 9.64
C VAL A 188 -12.04 -22.49 10.99
N ALA A 189 -11.83 -23.49 11.85
CA ALA A 189 -11.15 -23.30 13.14
C ALA A 189 -9.71 -22.78 12.95
N MET A 190 -8.96 -23.34 12.00
CA MET A 190 -7.61 -22.87 11.67
C MET A 190 -7.61 -21.44 11.14
N ALA A 191 -8.55 -21.07 10.28
CA ALA A 191 -8.67 -19.70 9.77
C ALA A 191 -9.00 -18.69 10.88
N ILE A 192 -9.88 -19.04 11.82
CA ILE A 192 -10.22 -18.21 12.98
C ILE A 192 -9.01 -18.04 13.91
N LEU A 193 -8.28 -19.12 14.20
CA LEU A 193 -7.07 -19.05 15.03
C LEU A 193 -5.97 -18.21 14.39
N HIS A 194 -5.78 -18.34 13.08
CA HIS A 194 -4.83 -17.52 12.32
C HIS A 194 -5.21 -16.03 12.35
N ARG A 195 -6.50 -15.71 12.17
CA ARG A 195 -7.01 -14.34 12.29
C ARG A 195 -6.81 -13.75 13.69
N ARG A 196 -7.10 -14.53 14.74
CA ARG A 196 -6.88 -14.10 16.14
C ARG A 196 -5.40 -13.89 16.46
N LYS A 197 -4.50 -14.70 15.90
CA LYS A 197 -3.05 -14.53 16.07
C LYS A 197 -2.57 -13.25 15.37
N LYS A 198 -2.97 -13.00 14.12
CA LYS A 198 -2.61 -11.78 13.37
C LYS A 198 -3.13 -10.52 14.09
N GLN A 199 -4.37 -10.55 14.61
CA GLN A 199 -4.92 -9.45 15.42
C GLN A 199 -4.13 -9.17 16.71
N LYS A 200 -3.69 -10.22 17.42
CA LYS A 200 -2.88 -10.08 18.64
C LYS A 200 -1.49 -9.53 18.34
N GLU A 201 -0.87 -9.94 17.24
CA GLU A 201 0.42 -9.39 16.80
C GLU A 201 0.29 -7.89 16.43
N ARG A 202 -0.81 -7.49 15.78
CA ARG A 202 -1.09 -6.06 15.50
C ARG A 202 -1.28 -5.26 16.78
N SER A 203 -2.07 -5.74 17.75
CA SER A 203 -2.28 -5.02 19.01
C SER A 203 -0.98 -4.88 19.81
N LEU A 204 -0.12 -5.90 19.80
CA LEU A 204 1.21 -5.83 20.43
C LEU A 204 2.14 -4.83 19.73
N ARG A 205 2.10 -4.75 18.39
CA ARG A 205 2.87 -3.75 17.63
C ARG A 205 2.39 -2.34 17.94
N LEU A 206 1.09 -2.11 18.00
CA LEU A 206 0.50 -0.82 18.38
C LEU A 206 0.90 -0.43 19.81
N ALA A 207 0.80 -1.35 20.77
CA ALA A 207 1.22 -1.10 22.14
C ALA A 207 2.72 -0.76 22.26
N ARG A 208 3.58 -1.46 21.49
CA ARG A 208 5.02 -1.15 21.43
C ARG A 208 5.28 0.22 20.80
N MET A 209 4.55 0.60 19.77
CA MET A 209 4.67 1.94 19.18
C MET A 209 4.22 3.03 20.15
N GLU A 210 3.16 2.79 20.94
CA GLU A 210 2.73 3.71 22.00
C GLU A 210 3.78 3.82 23.12
N GLU A 211 4.36 2.71 23.56
CA GLU A 211 5.43 2.71 24.56
C GLU A 211 6.68 3.45 24.06
N ASN A 212 7.09 3.22 22.81
CA ASN A 212 8.20 3.92 22.19
C ASN A 212 7.93 5.43 22.09
N ALA A 213 6.72 5.83 21.69
CA ALA A 213 6.33 7.25 21.64
C ALA A 213 6.32 7.90 23.03
N ARG A 214 5.89 7.17 24.08
CA ARG A 214 5.98 7.65 25.48
C ARG A 214 7.41 7.81 25.96
N ARG A 215 8.31 6.90 25.58
CA ARG A 215 9.74 6.97 25.91
C ARG A 215 10.44 8.14 25.22
N GLU A 216 10.12 8.40 23.95
CA GLU A 216 10.67 9.52 23.20
C GLU A 216 10.11 10.88 23.69
N ALA A 217 8.90 10.90 24.25
CA ALA A 217 8.31 12.09 24.86
C ALA A 217 8.90 12.46 26.24
N TYR A 218 9.77 11.63 26.83
CA TYR A 218 10.48 11.90 28.09
C TYR A 218 12.01 12.03 27.89
N PRO A 219 12.52 13.04 27.15
CA PRO A 219 13.94 13.35 27.18
C PRO A 219 14.20 14.34 28.32
N GLY A 220 14.56 13.84 29.51
CA GLY A 220 15.17 14.69 30.53
C GLY A 220 14.88 14.28 31.96
N ASP A 221 15.73 13.41 32.50
CA ASP A 221 16.33 13.62 33.82
C ASP A 221 17.65 12.84 33.86
N LYS A 222 18.72 13.50 33.41
CA LYS A 222 20.07 13.10 33.79
C LYS A 222 20.39 13.88 35.07
N PRO A 223 20.69 13.22 36.20
CA PRO A 223 21.17 13.93 37.38
C PRO A 223 22.55 14.50 37.06
N ALA A 224 22.72 15.80 37.28
CA ALA A 224 24.03 16.46 37.19
C ALA A 224 24.90 16.06 38.40
N PRO A 225 26.24 15.97 38.23
CA PRO A 225 27.18 15.65 39.31
C PRO A 225 27.28 16.76 40.37
#